data_AF-A0A8T1VXP3-F1
#
_entry.id   AF-A0A8T1VXP3-F1
#
_cell.length_a   1.000
_cell.length_b   1.000
_cell.length_c   1.000
_cell.angle_alpha   90.00
_cell.angle_beta   90.00
_cell.angle_gamma   90.00
#
_symmetry.space_group_name_H-M   'P 1'
#
loop_
_entity.id
_entity.type
_entity.pdbx_description
1 polymer ?
#
loop_
_entity_poly.entity_id
_entity_poly.type
_entity_poly.pdbx_seq_one_letter_code
_entity_poly.pdbx_strand_id
1 'polypeptide(L)'
;MPQLRRILIIVVAVLARSDILSVATNPGHTEVVTVSNSSLRKHPIEKVHGNIKVIDNADDDDSIEEVDAAVSNVQDSEEKVNPLGGFLGTSEIKGFFRREYNNIAPRIVAKTNKDADDIADAIWKYIEAFKSRKRTPVFTKLTGAEAFRRSAKGQRFHEFLDEFLMKQVNIWLKDGRSIDYVKKELRIHKLTEATLKKSPNFKYYDDFMSKTATERARDLTSIDDAKKLLGMEKLSANALKTHANYKYYDKFMDSSVLMWVGGGKPIDDVQKLLGLETLSAAAFKSSDNFKYYDKFMTMRVAAWLRSGKPLDDVKTLLGFKTLSADATKLSPNLKYYDQFLDGRVSNMAARIAT
;
A
#
# COMPACT_ATOMS: atom_id res chain seq x y z
N MET A 1 -6.26 23.41 -10.14
CA MET A 1 -6.02 22.42 -9.04
C MET A 1 -4.56 22.24 -8.59
N PRO A 2 -3.51 22.31 -9.43
CA PRO A 2 -2.12 22.01 -9.00
C PRO A 2 -1.57 22.96 -7.91
N GLN A 3 -1.93 24.24 -7.96
CA GLN A 3 -1.44 25.28 -7.06
C GLN A 3 -2.05 25.18 -5.64
N LEU A 4 -3.26 24.63 -5.51
CA LEU A 4 -3.98 24.45 -4.24
C LEU A 4 -3.45 23.24 -3.44
N ARG A 5 -3.07 22.17 -4.14
CA ARG A 5 -2.27 21.09 -3.57
C ARG A 5 -0.98 21.64 -2.98
N ARG A 6 -0.28 22.54 -3.68
CA ARG A 6 0.98 23.13 -3.19
C ARG A 6 0.82 23.88 -1.85
N ILE A 7 -0.25 24.63 -1.66
CA ILE A 7 -0.47 25.39 -0.40
C ILE A 7 -0.75 24.45 0.77
N LEU A 8 -1.61 23.45 0.60
CA LEU A 8 -1.85 22.46 1.64
C LEU A 8 -0.61 21.60 1.91
N ILE A 9 0.12 21.24 0.84
CA ILE A 9 1.42 20.58 0.91
C ILE A 9 2.43 21.44 1.68
N ILE A 10 2.41 22.77 1.54
CA ILE A 10 3.27 23.70 2.32
C ILE A 10 2.84 23.73 3.78
N VAL A 11 1.55 23.83 4.09
CA VAL A 11 1.04 23.78 5.47
C VAL A 11 1.42 22.46 6.15
N VAL A 12 1.22 21.34 5.47
CA VAL A 12 1.66 20.01 5.94
C VAL A 12 3.18 19.91 6.00
N ALA A 13 3.94 20.54 5.09
CA ALA A 13 5.41 20.59 5.13
C ALA A 13 5.94 21.26 6.39
N VAL A 14 5.37 22.42 6.70
CA VAL A 14 5.77 23.28 7.81
C VAL A 14 5.48 22.54 9.11
N LEU A 15 4.36 21.82 9.19
CA LEU A 15 3.99 21.00 10.34
C LEU A 15 4.86 19.74 10.45
N ALA A 16 5.10 19.00 9.36
CA ALA A 16 5.94 17.80 9.37
C ALA A 16 7.42 18.10 9.68
N ARG A 17 7.95 19.27 9.29
CA ARG A 17 9.29 19.72 9.70
C ARG A 17 9.40 19.95 11.20
N SER A 18 8.32 20.35 11.87
CA SER A 18 8.32 20.48 13.33
C SER A 18 8.43 19.13 14.05
N ASP A 19 7.88 18.05 13.46
CA ASP A 19 7.96 16.70 14.01
C ASP A 19 9.34 16.05 13.80
N ILE A 20 9.98 16.23 12.63
CA ILE A 20 11.31 15.67 12.31
C ILE A 20 12.41 16.27 13.21
N LEU A 21 12.29 17.55 13.56
CA LEU A 21 13.23 18.22 14.47
C LEU A 21 13.11 17.73 15.93
N SER A 22 12.02 17.08 16.32
CA SER A 22 11.86 16.55 17.69
C SER A 22 12.42 15.13 17.90
N VAL A 23 12.68 14.39 16.81
CA VAL A 23 13.16 13.00 16.87
C VAL A 23 14.70 12.90 16.81
N ALA A 24 15.41 14.00 16.56
CA ALA A 24 16.87 13.99 16.37
C ALA A 24 17.71 14.53 17.54
N THR A 25 17.14 14.78 18.72
CA THR A 25 17.93 15.09 19.92
C THR A 25 17.97 13.88 20.84
N ASN A 26 19.01 13.06 20.73
CA ASN A 26 19.45 12.14 21.79
C ASN A 26 20.24 12.97 22.82
N PRO A 27 19.75 13.19 24.05
CA PRO A 27 20.56 13.76 25.11
C PRO A 27 21.04 12.61 26.00
N GLY A 28 22.23 12.07 25.74
CA GLY A 28 22.78 11.05 26.61
C GLY A 28 23.97 10.29 26.03
N HIS A 29 25.14 10.91 26.03
CA HIS A 29 26.40 10.24 26.35
C HIS A 29 27.41 11.30 26.76
N THR A 30 27.58 11.46 28.07
CA THR A 30 28.74 12.11 28.66
C THR A 30 29.72 10.99 28.96
N GLU A 31 30.61 10.67 28.02
CA GLU A 31 31.74 9.80 28.31
C GLU A 31 32.86 10.65 28.94
N VAL A 32 33.12 10.35 30.21
CA VAL A 32 34.28 10.81 30.94
C VAL A 32 35.50 10.11 30.34
N VAL A 33 36.37 10.88 29.70
CA VAL A 33 37.68 10.43 29.23
C VAL A 33 38.57 10.19 30.46
N THR A 34 38.80 8.94 30.82
CA THR A 34 39.94 8.53 31.65
C THR A 34 41.07 8.06 30.75
N VAL A 35 42.13 8.85 30.71
CA VAL A 35 43.42 8.50 30.11
C VAL A 35 44.07 7.41 30.96
N SER A 36 44.54 6.34 30.32
CA SER A 36 45.53 5.43 30.91
C SER A 36 46.51 4.97 29.83
N ASN A 37 47.75 5.42 30.01
CA ASN A 37 48.92 5.05 29.22
C ASN A 37 49.45 3.67 29.65
N SER A 38 49.67 2.78 28.67
CA SER A 38 50.71 1.74 28.64
C SER A 38 50.44 0.83 27.43
N SER A 39 51.35 0.18 26.74
CA SER A 39 52.80 0.23 26.55
C SER A 39 53.08 -0.85 25.49
N LEU A 40 53.93 -0.53 24.50
CA LEU A 40 54.86 -1.40 23.76
C LEU A 40 54.53 -2.88 23.44
N ARG A 41 54.51 -3.20 22.13
CA ARG A 41 55.25 -4.29 21.41
C ARG A 41 54.86 -4.22 19.92
N LYS A 42 55.67 -3.72 18.99
CA LYS A 42 56.85 -4.29 18.27
C LYS A 42 56.60 -5.54 17.39
N HIS A 43 56.73 -5.30 16.07
CA HIS A 43 57.13 -6.16 14.93
C HIS A 43 56.05 -7.05 14.22
N PRO A 44 56.28 -7.46 12.95
CA PRO A 44 56.60 -6.62 11.79
C PRO A 44 55.84 -7.01 10.49
N ILE A 45 56.03 -6.13 9.50
CA ILE A 45 55.80 -6.18 8.05
C ILE A 45 55.86 -7.58 7.40
N GLU A 46 54.82 -7.92 6.62
CA GLU A 46 54.92 -8.79 5.44
C GLU A 46 54.30 -8.08 4.22
N LYS A 47 55.15 -7.87 3.20
CA LYS A 47 54.77 -7.47 1.84
C LYS A 47 54.28 -8.71 1.11
N VAL A 48 53.11 -8.65 0.48
CA VAL A 48 52.73 -9.58 -0.59
C VAL A 48 52.41 -8.79 -1.85
N HIS A 49 53.27 -8.97 -2.85
CA HIS A 49 53.01 -8.64 -4.25
C HIS A 49 52.00 -9.64 -4.82
N GLY A 50 51.02 -9.17 -5.58
CA GLY A 50 50.06 -10.01 -6.30
C GLY A 50 49.58 -9.32 -7.56
N ASN A 51 50.04 -9.83 -8.69
CA ASN A 51 49.99 -9.24 -10.02
C ASN A 51 48.57 -9.06 -10.61
N ILE A 52 48.44 -7.97 -11.35
CA ILE A 52 47.38 -7.71 -12.34
C ILE A 52 47.49 -8.74 -13.47
N LYS A 53 46.38 -9.38 -13.82
CA LYS A 53 46.25 -10.15 -15.06
C LYS A 53 45.22 -9.45 -15.95
N VAL A 54 45.75 -8.72 -16.94
CA VAL A 54 45.02 -8.26 -18.12
C VAL A 54 44.84 -9.49 -19.02
N ILE A 55 43.62 -9.73 -19.50
CA ILE A 55 43.37 -10.64 -20.61
C ILE A 55 42.85 -9.75 -21.73
N ASP A 56 43.72 -9.45 -22.67
CA ASP A 56 43.36 -9.01 -24.01
C ASP A 56 42.96 -10.26 -24.81
N ASN A 57 41.83 -10.18 -25.51
CA ASN A 57 41.60 -10.96 -26.72
C ASN A 57 41.04 -9.98 -27.74
N ALA A 58 41.91 -9.64 -28.68
CA ALA A 58 41.58 -9.04 -29.96
C ALA A 58 41.30 -10.15 -30.99
N ASP A 59 40.85 -9.71 -32.16
CA ASP A 59 40.73 -10.41 -33.44
C ASP A 59 39.49 -11.32 -33.59
N ASP A 60 38.73 -11.30 -34.69
CA ASP A 60 38.74 -10.49 -35.90
C ASP A 60 37.43 -10.78 -36.67
N ASP A 61 37.18 -9.93 -37.66
CA ASP A 61 36.54 -10.21 -38.96
C ASP A 61 35.01 -10.11 -39.17
N ASP A 62 34.68 -9.03 -39.88
CA ASP A 62 33.98 -8.99 -41.17
C ASP A 62 32.57 -9.57 -41.30
N SER A 63 31.60 -8.67 -41.52
CA SER A 63 31.11 -8.41 -42.89
C SER A 63 30.05 -7.32 -42.96
N ILE A 64 30.19 -6.55 -44.02
CA ILE A 64 29.40 -5.42 -44.51
C ILE A 64 28.10 -5.93 -45.15
N GLU A 65 26.98 -5.24 -44.89
CA GLU A 65 25.97 -5.03 -45.94
C GLU A 65 25.33 -3.64 -45.78
N GLU A 66 25.67 -2.82 -46.77
CA GLU A 66 25.10 -1.54 -47.16
C GLU A 66 23.84 -1.81 -47.99
N VAL A 67 22.67 -1.23 -47.71
CA VAL A 67 21.74 -0.69 -48.74
C VAL A 67 20.73 0.33 -48.16
N ASP A 68 20.81 1.52 -48.74
CA ASP A 68 19.82 2.58 -49.05
C ASP A 68 18.94 3.31 -48.03
N ALA A 69 19.08 4.62 -48.18
CA ALA A 69 18.23 5.70 -47.75
C ALA A 69 16.90 5.78 -48.54
N ALA A 70 15.83 6.14 -47.83
CA ALA A 70 14.75 6.93 -48.41
C ALA A 70 14.26 7.97 -47.40
N VAL A 71 14.45 9.22 -47.80
CA VAL A 71 13.99 10.46 -47.20
C VAL A 71 12.47 10.55 -47.21
N SER A 72 11.84 10.93 -46.10
CA SER A 72 10.67 11.83 -46.16
C SER A 72 10.53 12.66 -44.89
N ASN A 73 10.37 13.96 -45.13
CA ASN A 73 10.21 15.07 -44.21
C ASN A 73 8.94 14.94 -43.34
N VAL A 74 9.07 15.19 -42.03
CA VAL A 74 7.97 15.79 -41.24
C VAL A 74 8.55 16.79 -40.24
N GLN A 75 8.41 18.05 -40.63
CA GLN A 75 8.19 19.28 -39.87
C GLN A 75 8.31 19.28 -38.34
N ASP A 76 9.23 20.15 -37.91
CA ASP A 76 9.35 20.76 -36.60
C ASP A 76 8.03 21.32 -36.05
N SER A 77 7.74 20.98 -34.80
CA SER A 77 6.94 21.84 -33.93
C SER A 77 7.70 22.06 -32.62
N GLU A 78 8.49 23.12 -32.60
CA GLU A 78 9.02 23.72 -31.39
C GLU A 78 7.86 24.15 -30.48
N GLU A 79 7.54 23.32 -29.49
CA GLU A 79 6.67 23.71 -28.38
C GLU A 79 7.45 24.67 -27.46
N LYS A 80 7.23 25.97 -27.67
CA LYS A 80 7.69 27.03 -26.78
C LYS A 80 7.12 26.82 -25.38
N VAL A 81 7.96 26.32 -24.49
CA VAL A 81 7.71 26.29 -23.04
C VAL A 81 7.67 27.73 -22.52
N ASN A 82 6.47 28.22 -22.22
CA ASN A 82 6.27 29.47 -21.50
C ASN A 82 6.68 29.33 -20.02
N PRO A 83 7.58 30.15 -19.48
CA PRO A 83 7.89 30.18 -18.06
C PRO A 83 6.89 31.12 -17.37
N LEU A 84 5.74 30.59 -16.90
CA LEU A 84 4.77 31.36 -16.10
C LEU A 84 4.80 30.91 -14.64
N GLY A 85 5.84 31.38 -13.94
CA GLY A 85 5.92 31.43 -12.49
C GLY A 85 5.28 32.71 -11.95
N GLY A 86 3.95 32.82 -12.00
CA GLY A 86 3.19 33.86 -11.30
C GLY A 86 2.73 33.35 -9.93
N PHE A 87 3.11 34.04 -8.85
CA PHE A 87 2.52 33.83 -7.53
C PHE A 87 1.06 34.30 -7.54
N LEU A 88 0.12 33.48 -7.03
CA LEU A 88 -1.27 33.89 -6.82
C LEU A 88 -1.36 34.92 -5.69
N GLY A 89 -2.31 35.84 -5.83
CA GLY A 89 -2.67 36.80 -4.80
C GLY A 89 -3.42 36.14 -3.63
N THR A 90 -3.37 36.79 -2.47
CA THR A 90 -3.97 36.30 -1.20
C THR A 90 -5.49 36.05 -1.27
N SER A 91 -6.19 36.62 -2.25
CA SER A 91 -7.64 36.52 -2.45
C SER A 91 -8.10 35.13 -2.95
N GLU A 92 -7.36 34.49 -3.85
CA GLU A 92 -7.73 33.19 -4.43
C GLU A 92 -7.53 32.04 -3.44
N ILE A 93 -6.48 32.13 -2.61
CA ILE A 93 -6.23 31.22 -1.49
C ILE A 93 -7.38 31.30 -0.49
N LYS A 94 -7.82 32.53 -0.15
CA LYS A 94 -8.92 32.78 0.78
C LYS A 94 -10.26 32.24 0.27
N GLY A 95 -10.55 32.36 -1.03
CA GLY A 95 -11.78 31.84 -1.65
C GLY A 95 -11.88 30.31 -1.69
N PHE A 96 -10.75 29.60 -1.83
CA PHE A 96 -10.73 28.14 -1.77
C PHE A 96 -10.91 27.61 -0.35
N PHE A 97 -10.15 28.16 0.63
CA PHE A 97 -10.38 27.82 2.03
C PHE A 97 -11.84 28.04 2.34
N ARG A 98 -12.42 29.20 2.02
CA ARG A 98 -13.86 29.44 2.21
C ARG A 98 -14.77 28.36 1.57
N ARG A 99 -14.52 27.89 0.34
CA ARG A 99 -15.37 26.84 -0.30
C ARG A 99 -15.27 25.45 0.32
N GLU A 100 -14.07 24.89 0.43
CA GLU A 100 -13.89 23.54 0.99
C GLU A 100 -14.18 23.53 2.48
N TYR A 101 -13.79 24.60 3.16
CA TYR A 101 -14.13 24.81 4.54
C TYR A 101 -15.63 24.96 4.71
N ASN A 102 -16.40 25.63 3.85
CA ASN A 102 -17.87 25.66 3.95
C ASN A 102 -18.55 24.29 3.80
N ASN A 103 -17.89 23.28 3.20
CA ASN A 103 -18.41 21.90 3.15
C ASN A 103 -18.10 21.10 4.42
N ILE A 104 -17.01 21.42 5.12
CA ILE A 104 -16.56 20.70 6.32
C ILE A 104 -16.98 21.45 7.60
N ALA A 105 -17.07 22.77 7.53
CA ALA A 105 -17.40 23.70 8.58
C ALA A 105 -18.75 23.43 9.22
N PRO A 106 -19.86 23.13 8.51
CA PRO A 106 -21.13 22.81 9.17
C PRO A 106 -21.01 21.61 10.12
N ARG A 107 -20.13 20.64 9.83
CA ARG A 107 -19.87 19.48 10.69
C ARG A 107 -18.95 19.81 11.87
N ILE A 108 -17.98 20.70 11.66
CA ILE A 108 -17.13 21.21 12.74
C ILE A 108 -17.94 22.14 13.66
N VAL A 109 -18.70 23.08 13.12
CA VAL A 109 -19.59 24.02 13.82
C VAL A 109 -20.64 23.25 14.61
N ALA A 110 -21.31 22.25 14.02
CA ALA A 110 -22.27 21.39 14.73
C ALA A 110 -21.66 20.62 15.90
N LYS A 111 -20.36 20.30 15.86
CA LYS A 111 -19.63 19.65 16.96
C LYS A 111 -19.03 20.63 17.97
N THR A 112 -18.86 21.90 17.64
CA THR A 112 -17.97 22.81 18.39
C THR A 112 -18.61 24.09 18.88
N ASN A 113 -19.82 24.42 18.42
CA ASN A 113 -20.55 25.64 18.77
C ASN A 113 -19.72 26.93 18.56
N LYS A 114 -18.73 26.90 17.66
CA LYS A 114 -17.85 28.03 17.31
C LYS A 114 -17.82 28.25 15.81
N ASP A 115 -17.71 29.52 15.42
CA ASP A 115 -17.82 29.91 14.03
C ASP A 115 -16.61 29.41 13.24
N ALA A 116 -16.89 29.07 11.99
CA ALA A 116 -15.91 28.48 11.11
C ALA A 116 -14.74 29.47 10.89
N ASP A 117 -15.06 30.75 10.70
CA ASP A 117 -14.08 31.80 10.47
C ASP A 117 -13.07 31.95 11.63
N ASP A 118 -13.46 31.65 12.88
CA ASP A 118 -12.55 31.69 14.04
C ASP A 118 -11.44 30.65 13.97
N ILE A 119 -11.71 29.47 13.43
CA ILE A 119 -10.71 28.39 13.30
C ILE A 119 -9.76 28.71 12.15
N ALA A 120 -10.27 29.20 11.02
CA ALA A 120 -9.44 29.62 9.89
C ALA A 120 -8.53 30.79 10.30
N ASP A 121 -9.06 31.77 11.03
CA ASP A 121 -8.30 32.90 11.57
C ASP A 121 -7.27 32.44 12.62
N ALA A 122 -7.61 31.47 13.47
CA ALA A 122 -6.65 30.88 14.42
C ALA A 122 -5.51 30.14 13.73
N ILE A 123 -5.78 29.37 12.66
CA ILE A 123 -4.76 28.69 11.85
C ILE A 123 -3.87 29.72 11.15
N TRP A 124 -4.47 30.78 10.59
CA TRP A 124 -3.72 31.85 9.93
C TRP A 124 -2.84 32.62 10.91
N LYS A 125 -3.37 33.00 12.08
CA LYS A 125 -2.60 33.64 13.16
C LYS A 125 -1.45 32.77 13.66
N TYR A 126 -1.64 31.45 13.75
CA TYR A 126 -0.56 30.53 14.11
C TYR A 126 0.55 30.53 13.06
N ILE A 127 0.20 30.49 11.78
CA ILE A 127 1.16 30.53 10.66
C ILE A 127 1.93 31.87 10.64
N GLU A 128 1.25 33.00 10.84
CA GLU A 128 1.86 34.33 10.89
C GLU A 128 2.74 34.54 12.14
N ALA A 129 2.32 34.02 13.31
CA ALA A 129 3.13 34.02 14.52
C ALA A 129 4.42 33.18 14.36
N PHE A 130 4.38 32.13 13.54
CA PHE A 130 5.55 31.31 13.23
C PHE A 130 6.51 32.02 12.26
N LYS A 131 5.98 32.72 11.24
CA LYS A 131 6.79 33.50 10.28
C LYS A 131 7.50 34.70 10.91
N SER A 132 6.89 35.35 11.91
CA SER A 132 7.40 36.57 12.54
C SER A 132 8.51 36.33 13.58
N ARG A 133 8.69 35.10 14.08
CA ARG A 133 9.72 34.76 15.07
C ARG A 133 11.05 34.37 14.40
N LYS A 134 11.79 35.38 13.93
CA LYS A 134 13.21 35.25 13.52
C LYS A 134 14.23 35.44 14.66
N ARG A 135 13.79 35.60 15.92
CA ARG A 135 14.69 35.72 17.08
C ARG A 135 14.47 34.56 18.06
N THR A 136 15.59 33.94 18.41
CA THR A 136 15.77 32.77 19.26
C THR A 136 15.01 32.90 20.58
N PRO A 137 13.98 32.09 20.80
CA PRO A 137 13.37 32.01 22.11
C PRO A 137 13.96 30.84 22.90
N VAL A 138 14.48 31.14 24.08
CA VAL A 138 14.80 30.16 25.11
C VAL A 138 13.47 29.68 25.71
N PHE A 139 12.91 28.60 25.15
CA PHE A 139 11.80 27.87 25.77
C PHE A 139 12.32 26.56 26.34
N THR A 140 12.36 26.48 27.66
CA THR A 140 12.63 25.25 28.40
C THR A 140 11.43 24.31 28.33
N LYS A 141 11.62 23.17 27.67
CA LYS A 141 10.93 21.86 27.83
C LYS A 141 9.38 21.82 27.83
N LEU A 142 8.77 22.29 26.75
CA LEU A 142 7.74 21.55 25.99
C LEU A 142 7.71 22.27 24.64
N THR A 143 8.07 21.58 23.54
CA THR A 143 8.14 22.26 22.24
C THR A 143 6.76 22.86 21.94
N GLY A 144 6.69 24.10 21.46
CA GLY A 144 5.39 24.78 21.25
C GLY A 144 4.42 23.98 20.36
N ALA A 145 4.95 23.08 19.52
CA ALA A 145 4.18 22.11 18.75
C ALA A 145 3.45 21.09 19.63
N GLU A 146 4.09 20.60 20.69
CA GLU A 146 3.50 19.64 21.62
C GLU A 146 2.45 20.29 22.54
N ALA A 147 2.71 21.53 22.99
CA ALA A 147 1.70 22.32 23.70
C ALA A 147 0.47 22.60 22.81
N PHE A 148 0.67 22.94 21.53
CA PHE A 148 -0.43 23.09 20.59
C PHE A 148 -1.18 21.77 20.38
N ARG A 149 -0.48 20.66 20.12
CA ARG A 149 -1.07 19.33 19.94
C ARG A 149 -1.95 18.91 21.11
N ARG A 150 -1.53 19.22 22.35
CA ARG A 150 -2.28 18.91 23.57
C ARG A 150 -3.43 19.89 23.83
N SER A 151 -3.41 21.07 23.22
CA SER A 151 -4.53 22.01 23.34
C SER A 151 -5.76 21.49 22.58
N ALA A 152 -6.96 21.85 23.05
CA ALA A 152 -8.21 21.51 22.37
C ALA A 152 -8.24 22.00 20.90
N LYS A 153 -7.54 23.10 20.59
CA LYS A 153 -7.42 23.62 19.23
C LYS A 153 -6.55 22.71 18.36
N GLY A 154 -5.41 22.25 18.87
CA GLY A 154 -4.53 21.34 18.13
C GLY A 154 -5.16 19.97 17.91
N GLN A 155 -5.89 19.44 18.90
CA GLN A 155 -6.64 18.18 18.73
C GLN A 155 -7.66 18.29 17.60
N ARG A 156 -8.51 19.32 17.59
CA ARG A 156 -9.48 19.55 16.51
C ARG A 156 -8.83 19.71 15.14
N PHE A 157 -7.67 20.37 15.09
CA PHE A 157 -6.93 20.51 13.85
C PHE A 157 -6.39 19.16 13.35
N HIS A 158 -5.90 18.30 14.25
CA HIS A 158 -5.48 16.94 13.91
C HIS A 158 -6.66 16.08 13.43
N GLU A 159 -7.82 16.15 14.08
CA GLU A 159 -9.05 15.46 13.63
C GLU A 159 -9.47 15.91 12.22
N PHE A 160 -9.43 17.23 11.96
CA PHE A 160 -9.72 17.78 10.64
C PHE A 160 -8.73 17.26 9.58
N LEU A 161 -7.43 17.27 9.87
CA LEU A 161 -6.41 16.76 8.96
C LEU A 161 -6.59 15.26 8.70
N ASP A 162 -6.94 14.49 9.74
CA ASP A 162 -7.25 13.08 9.64
C ASP A 162 -8.43 12.82 8.71
N GLU A 163 -9.56 13.51 8.92
CA GLU A 163 -10.73 13.40 8.05
C GLU A 163 -10.40 13.81 6.61
N PHE A 164 -9.67 14.91 6.44
CA PHE A 164 -9.25 15.40 5.14
C PHE A 164 -8.38 14.38 4.38
N LEU A 165 -7.36 13.82 5.03
CA LEU A 165 -6.45 12.86 4.39
C LEU A 165 -7.16 11.54 4.06
N MET A 166 -8.09 11.08 4.90
CA MET A 166 -8.93 9.92 4.57
C MET A 166 -9.83 10.18 3.36
N LYS A 167 -10.38 11.41 3.22
CA LYS A 167 -11.12 11.80 2.00
C LYS A 167 -10.19 11.81 0.77
N GLN A 168 -8.96 12.32 0.90
CA GLN A 168 -8.00 12.28 -0.19
C GLN A 168 -7.66 10.85 -0.61
N VAL A 169 -7.52 9.90 0.33
CA VAL A 169 -7.32 8.48 0.01
C VAL A 169 -8.44 7.95 -0.90
N ASN A 170 -9.69 8.23 -0.59
CA ASN A 170 -10.83 7.81 -1.42
C ASN A 170 -10.82 8.49 -2.81
N ILE A 171 -10.41 9.76 -2.88
CA ILE A 171 -10.27 10.48 -4.16
C ILE A 171 -9.15 9.86 -4.99
N TRP A 172 -7.98 9.60 -4.40
CA TRP A 172 -6.85 8.97 -5.09
C TRP A 172 -7.21 7.59 -5.62
N LEU A 173 -7.96 6.83 -4.84
CA LEU A 173 -8.47 5.53 -5.21
C LEU A 173 -9.40 5.62 -6.43
N LYS A 174 -10.43 6.47 -6.36
CA LYS A 174 -11.38 6.73 -7.47
C LYS A 174 -10.69 7.22 -8.75
N ASP A 175 -9.69 8.08 -8.59
CA ASP A 175 -8.89 8.61 -9.70
C ASP A 175 -7.87 7.59 -10.27
N GLY A 176 -7.76 6.40 -9.68
CA GLY A 176 -6.78 5.38 -10.10
C GLY A 176 -5.33 5.83 -9.93
N ARG A 177 -5.03 6.66 -8.93
CA ARG A 177 -3.67 7.19 -8.71
C ARG A 177 -2.68 6.07 -8.41
N SER A 178 -1.45 6.23 -8.88
CA SER A 178 -0.39 5.26 -8.64
C SER A 178 0.10 5.29 -7.18
N ILE A 179 0.67 4.16 -6.74
CA ILE A 179 1.28 4.02 -5.41
C ILE A 179 2.37 5.07 -5.18
N ASP A 180 3.21 5.32 -6.19
CA ASP A 180 4.28 6.32 -6.11
C ASP A 180 3.75 7.74 -5.99
N TYR A 181 2.64 8.04 -6.68
CA TYR A 181 1.95 9.32 -6.55
C TYR A 181 1.51 9.55 -5.10
N VAL A 182 0.82 8.57 -4.51
CA VAL A 182 0.34 8.65 -3.12
C VAL A 182 1.50 8.75 -2.13
N LYS A 183 2.59 7.99 -2.31
CA LYS A 183 3.79 8.11 -1.47
C LYS A 183 4.43 9.50 -1.55
N LYS A 184 4.42 10.14 -2.72
CA LYS A 184 4.94 11.51 -2.89
C LYS A 184 4.05 12.53 -2.19
N GLU A 185 2.72 12.45 -2.37
CA GLU A 185 1.75 13.34 -1.71
C GLU A 185 1.79 13.23 -0.18
N LEU A 186 1.91 12.00 0.34
CA LEU A 186 2.06 11.74 1.77
C LEU A 186 3.49 12.02 2.30
N ARG A 187 4.42 12.40 1.43
CA ARG A 187 5.84 12.70 1.74
C ARG A 187 6.59 11.54 2.39
N ILE A 188 6.20 10.31 2.05
CA ILE A 188 6.79 9.08 2.58
C ILE A 188 7.65 8.32 1.56
N HIS A 189 7.72 8.79 0.31
CA HIS A 189 8.45 8.12 -0.79
C HIS A 189 9.97 7.95 -0.57
N LYS A 190 10.59 8.74 0.31
CA LYS A 190 12.03 8.63 0.64
C LYS A 190 12.29 7.90 1.96
N LEU A 191 11.23 7.43 2.63
CA LEU A 191 11.38 6.74 3.90
C LEU A 191 11.77 5.28 3.66
N THR A 192 12.74 4.80 4.42
CA THR A 192 12.99 3.35 4.54
C THR A 192 11.78 2.68 5.17
N GLU A 193 11.64 1.36 5.00
CA GLU A 193 10.46 0.64 5.51
C GLU A 193 10.26 0.80 7.03
N ALA A 194 11.35 0.74 7.80
CA ALA A 194 11.32 0.91 9.25
C ALA A 194 10.84 2.31 9.66
N THR A 195 11.27 3.35 8.94
CA THR A 195 10.86 4.74 9.19
C THR A 195 9.45 5.02 8.65
N LEU A 196 9.08 4.38 7.54
CA LEU A 196 7.74 4.46 6.96
C LEU A 196 6.69 4.03 7.96
N LYS A 197 6.85 2.87 8.61
CA LYS A 197 5.90 2.34 9.62
C LYS A 197 5.72 3.26 10.84
N LYS A 198 6.71 4.09 11.16
CA LYS A 198 6.66 5.08 12.26
C LYS A 198 6.09 6.43 11.83
N SER A 199 5.89 6.65 10.52
CA SER A 199 5.36 7.90 10.01
C SER A 199 3.89 8.07 10.43
N PRO A 200 3.47 9.26 10.92
CA PRO A 200 2.06 9.52 11.19
C PRO A 200 1.18 9.44 9.93
N ASN A 201 1.79 9.59 8.74
CA ASN A 201 1.09 9.47 7.46
C ASN A 201 0.96 8.03 6.97
N PHE A 202 1.61 7.06 7.64
CA PHE A 202 1.57 5.66 7.24
C PHE A 202 0.15 5.11 7.25
N LYS A 203 -0.69 5.49 8.21
CA LYS A 203 -2.08 5.01 8.30
C LYS A 203 -2.90 5.31 7.04
N TYR A 204 -2.68 6.43 6.37
CA TYR A 204 -3.38 6.79 5.13
C TYR A 204 -2.84 6.00 3.94
N TYR A 205 -1.52 5.79 3.90
CA TYR A 205 -0.91 4.92 2.91
C TYR A 205 -1.40 3.47 3.06
N ASP A 206 -1.47 2.98 4.29
CA ASP A 206 -1.97 1.65 4.63
C ASP A 206 -3.44 1.48 4.22
N ASP A 207 -4.29 2.47 4.51
CA ASP A 207 -5.69 2.50 4.06
C ASP A 207 -5.80 2.52 2.53
N PHE A 208 -5.01 3.35 1.84
CA PHE A 208 -4.97 3.42 0.39
C PHE A 208 -4.57 2.07 -0.24
N MET A 209 -3.48 1.46 0.23
CA MET A 209 -3.01 0.17 -0.26
C MET A 209 -4.05 -0.93 0.00
N SER A 210 -4.62 -0.92 1.20
CA SER A 210 -5.68 -1.85 1.62
C SER A 210 -6.92 -1.77 0.74
N LYS A 211 -7.39 -0.57 0.40
CA LYS A 211 -8.55 -0.38 -0.47
C LYS A 211 -8.23 -0.69 -1.93
N THR A 212 -7.06 -0.28 -2.39
CA THR A 212 -6.55 -0.62 -3.73
C THR A 212 -6.54 -2.13 -3.93
N ALA A 213 -6.04 -2.91 -2.97
CA ALA A 213 -6.06 -4.37 -3.02
C ALA A 213 -7.48 -4.93 -3.19
N THR A 214 -8.46 -4.41 -2.45
CA THR A 214 -9.86 -4.87 -2.55
C THR A 214 -10.52 -4.44 -3.86
N GLU A 215 -10.32 -3.21 -4.34
CA GLU A 215 -10.88 -2.77 -5.62
C GLU A 215 -10.28 -3.52 -6.80
N ARG A 216 -8.96 -3.70 -6.77
CA ARG A 216 -8.25 -4.46 -7.79
C ARG A 216 -8.67 -5.92 -7.82
N ALA A 217 -9.12 -6.52 -6.72
CA ALA A 217 -9.71 -7.86 -6.75
C ALA A 217 -11.02 -7.95 -7.55
N ARG A 218 -11.71 -6.82 -7.78
CA ARG A 218 -12.90 -6.75 -8.65
C ARG A 218 -12.51 -6.61 -10.12
N ASP A 219 -11.51 -5.78 -10.40
CA ASP A 219 -11.14 -5.37 -11.75
C ASP A 219 -10.04 -6.24 -12.38
N LEU A 220 -9.12 -6.76 -11.57
CA LEU A 220 -7.97 -7.54 -12.04
C LEU A 220 -8.32 -9.01 -12.18
N THR A 221 -7.90 -9.59 -13.29
CA THR A 221 -8.07 -10.99 -13.63
C THR A 221 -6.86 -11.86 -13.23
N SER A 222 -5.70 -11.26 -12.93
CA SER A 222 -4.46 -12.01 -12.69
C SER A 222 -3.83 -11.75 -11.32
N ILE A 223 -3.41 -12.85 -10.66
CA ILE A 223 -2.59 -12.82 -9.44
C ILE A 223 -1.23 -12.17 -9.70
N ASP A 224 -0.69 -12.32 -10.92
CA ASP A 224 0.62 -11.77 -11.26
C ASP A 224 0.58 -10.24 -11.38
N ASP A 225 -0.53 -9.67 -11.86
CA ASP A 225 -0.74 -8.22 -11.87
C ASP A 225 -0.79 -7.66 -10.45
N ALA A 226 -1.43 -8.38 -9.52
CA ALA A 226 -1.44 -7.99 -8.11
C ALA A 226 -0.04 -8.05 -7.50
N LYS A 227 0.75 -9.10 -7.78
CA LYS A 227 2.15 -9.17 -7.33
C LYS A 227 2.99 -8.02 -7.90
N LYS A 228 2.89 -7.77 -9.21
CA LYS A 228 3.59 -6.67 -9.89
C LYS A 228 3.20 -5.31 -9.30
N LEU A 229 1.92 -5.07 -9.06
CA LEU A 229 1.42 -3.84 -8.44
C LEU A 229 2.03 -3.62 -7.04
N LEU A 230 2.25 -4.70 -6.30
CA LEU A 230 2.79 -4.65 -4.94
C LEU A 230 4.33 -4.69 -4.89
N GLY A 231 5.01 -4.73 -6.05
CA GLY A 231 6.47 -4.86 -6.13
C GLY A 231 6.95 -6.21 -5.61
N MET A 232 6.17 -7.27 -5.83
CA MET A 232 6.39 -8.63 -5.34
C MET A 232 6.59 -9.62 -6.49
N GLU A 233 6.81 -9.13 -7.70
CA GLU A 233 7.20 -9.93 -8.84
C GLU A 233 8.50 -10.68 -8.56
N LYS A 234 8.62 -11.90 -9.12
CA LYS A 234 9.82 -12.75 -9.00
C LYS A 234 10.19 -13.21 -7.58
N LEU A 235 9.43 -12.85 -6.55
CA LEU A 235 9.63 -13.40 -5.21
C LEU A 235 9.27 -14.88 -5.18
N SER A 236 10.10 -15.69 -4.52
CA SER A 236 9.75 -17.07 -4.18
C SER A 236 8.57 -17.11 -3.20
N ALA A 237 7.89 -18.25 -3.09
CA ALA A 237 6.74 -18.40 -2.17
C ALA A 237 7.08 -18.02 -0.72
N ASN A 238 8.25 -18.44 -0.23
CA ASN A 238 8.73 -18.09 1.11
C ASN A 238 9.04 -16.60 1.25
N ALA A 239 9.74 -16.00 0.27
CA ALA A 239 10.06 -14.57 0.29
C ALA A 239 8.79 -13.70 0.22
N LEU A 240 7.79 -14.15 -0.52
CA LEU A 240 6.51 -13.49 -0.69
C LEU A 240 5.78 -13.34 0.65
N LYS A 241 5.77 -14.37 1.50
CA LYS A 241 5.12 -14.32 2.84
C LYS A 241 5.80 -13.37 3.82
N THR A 242 7.12 -13.23 3.74
CA THR A 242 7.89 -12.34 4.61
C THR A 242 7.92 -10.90 4.11
N HIS A 243 7.42 -10.65 2.90
CA HIS A 243 7.47 -9.33 2.30
C HIS A 243 6.54 -8.34 3.02
N ALA A 244 6.97 -7.08 3.15
CA ALA A 244 6.22 -6.03 3.86
C ALA A 244 4.81 -5.79 3.30
N ASN A 245 4.64 -5.98 1.98
CA ASN A 245 3.36 -5.80 1.29
C ASN A 245 2.50 -7.07 1.25
N TYR A 246 2.95 -8.19 1.84
CA TYR A 246 2.19 -9.45 1.82
C TYR A 246 0.78 -9.30 2.39
N LYS A 247 0.59 -8.48 3.43
CA LYS A 247 -0.74 -8.21 4.00
C LYS A 247 -1.74 -7.64 2.97
N TYR A 248 -1.27 -6.86 2.00
CA TYR A 248 -2.13 -6.32 0.95
C TYR A 248 -2.41 -7.37 -0.13
N TYR A 249 -1.43 -8.22 -0.44
CA TYR A 249 -1.63 -9.37 -1.32
C TYR A 249 -2.66 -10.34 -0.72
N ASP A 250 -2.53 -10.65 0.57
CA ASP A 250 -3.46 -11.50 1.31
C ASP A 250 -4.88 -10.93 1.29
N LYS A 251 -5.01 -9.61 1.51
CA LYS A 251 -6.29 -8.90 1.38
C LYS A 251 -6.87 -8.91 -0.03
N PHE A 252 -6.03 -8.76 -1.05
CA PHE A 252 -6.42 -8.90 -2.45
C PHE A 252 -6.99 -10.30 -2.69
N MET A 253 -6.25 -11.35 -2.31
CA MET A 253 -6.66 -12.74 -2.49
C MET A 253 -7.97 -13.06 -1.76
N ASP A 254 -8.13 -12.56 -0.54
CA ASP A 254 -9.37 -12.69 0.23
C ASP A 254 -10.56 -12.04 -0.48
N SER A 255 -10.37 -10.84 -1.03
CA SER A 255 -11.40 -10.14 -1.79
C SER A 255 -11.71 -10.88 -3.10
N SER A 256 -10.69 -11.43 -3.77
CA SER A 256 -10.83 -12.20 -5.01
C SER A 256 -11.67 -13.45 -4.78
N VAL A 257 -11.45 -14.17 -3.66
CA VAL A 257 -12.29 -15.32 -3.27
C VAL A 257 -13.76 -14.93 -3.17
N LEU A 258 -14.09 -13.80 -2.52
CA LEU A 258 -15.48 -13.32 -2.44
C LEU A 258 -16.08 -13.07 -3.83
N MET A 259 -15.31 -12.43 -4.71
CA MET A 259 -15.74 -12.15 -6.09
C MET A 259 -15.92 -13.43 -6.90
N TRP A 260 -15.04 -14.43 -6.74
CA TRP A 260 -15.15 -15.71 -7.44
C TRP A 260 -16.38 -16.51 -6.99
N VAL A 261 -16.69 -16.50 -5.70
CA VAL A 261 -17.91 -17.14 -5.17
C VAL A 261 -19.15 -16.40 -5.68
N GLY A 262 -19.20 -15.07 -5.54
CA GLY A 262 -20.36 -14.25 -5.94
C GLY A 262 -20.61 -14.28 -7.44
N GLY A 263 -19.55 -14.32 -8.26
CA GLY A 263 -19.64 -14.45 -9.71
C GLY A 263 -19.79 -15.89 -10.20
N GLY A 264 -19.85 -16.88 -9.31
CA GLY A 264 -20.02 -18.28 -9.70
C GLY A 264 -18.87 -18.85 -10.53
N LYS A 265 -17.63 -18.37 -10.33
CA LYS A 265 -16.44 -18.81 -11.06
C LYS A 265 -16.25 -20.34 -10.98
N PRO A 266 -15.97 -21.05 -12.10
CA PRO A 266 -15.73 -22.50 -12.10
C PRO A 266 -14.60 -22.93 -11.15
N ILE A 267 -14.68 -24.14 -10.61
CA ILE A 267 -13.67 -24.67 -9.67
C ILE A 267 -12.32 -24.81 -10.37
N ASP A 268 -12.31 -25.38 -11.58
CA ASP A 268 -11.09 -25.60 -12.36
C ASP A 268 -10.39 -24.28 -12.71
N ASP A 269 -11.15 -23.23 -13.05
CA ASP A 269 -10.61 -21.89 -13.26
C ASP A 269 -9.94 -21.32 -12.01
N VAL A 270 -10.53 -21.55 -10.82
CA VAL A 270 -9.92 -21.11 -9.55
C VAL A 270 -8.66 -21.91 -9.26
N GLN A 271 -8.66 -23.23 -9.48
CA GLN A 271 -7.45 -24.05 -9.34
C GLN A 271 -6.34 -23.56 -10.26
N LYS A 272 -6.68 -23.26 -11.51
CA LYS A 272 -5.75 -22.69 -12.51
C LYS A 272 -5.16 -21.36 -12.08
N LEU A 273 -6.02 -20.42 -11.69
CA LEU A 273 -5.58 -19.10 -11.21
C LEU A 273 -4.64 -19.23 -10.01
N LEU A 274 -4.87 -20.20 -9.13
CA LEU A 274 -4.04 -20.46 -7.95
C LEU A 274 -2.81 -21.33 -8.24
N GLY A 275 -2.63 -21.81 -9.47
CA GLY A 275 -1.54 -22.72 -9.86
C GLY A 275 -1.60 -24.08 -9.17
N LEU A 276 -2.81 -24.61 -8.94
CA LEU A 276 -3.04 -25.85 -8.19
C LEU A 276 -3.35 -27.06 -9.09
N GLU A 277 -3.70 -26.83 -10.35
CA GLU A 277 -4.25 -27.82 -11.29
C GLU A 277 -3.30 -29.00 -11.61
N THR A 278 -1.98 -28.78 -11.57
CA THR A 278 -0.96 -29.79 -11.89
C THR A 278 -0.37 -30.47 -10.66
N LEU A 279 -0.82 -30.10 -9.46
CA LEU A 279 -0.28 -30.60 -8.21
C LEU A 279 -0.86 -31.97 -7.87
N SER A 280 -0.03 -32.87 -7.33
CA SER A 280 -0.51 -34.10 -6.69
C SER A 280 -1.40 -33.77 -5.49
N ALA A 281 -2.27 -34.68 -5.06
CA ALA A 281 -3.18 -34.43 -3.93
C ALA A 281 -2.46 -33.97 -2.64
N ALA A 282 -1.27 -34.51 -2.36
CA ALA A 282 -0.46 -34.11 -1.21
C ALA A 282 0.15 -32.71 -1.39
N ALA A 283 0.68 -32.40 -2.57
CA ALA A 283 1.23 -31.09 -2.91
C ALA A 283 0.14 -30.02 -2.96
N PHE A 284 -1.05 -30.36 -3.46
CA PHE A 284 -2.23 -29.50 -3.53
C PHE A 284 -2.60 -28.97 -2.15
N LYS A 285 -2.70 -29.85 -1.14
CA LYS A 285 -3.05 -29.48 0.25
C LYS A 285 -1.93 -28.71 0.97
N SER A 286 -0.68 -28.93 0.56
CA SER A 286 0.49 -28.29 1.16
C SER A 286 0.86 -26.97 0.48
N SER A 287 0.20 -26.61 -0.64
CA SER A 287 0.44 -25.38 -1.37
C SER A 287 0.04 -24.17 -0.54
N ASP A 288 0.84 -23.10 -0.61
CA ASP A 288 0.55 -21.83 0.06
C ASP A 288 -0.76 -21.17 -0.40
N ASN A 289 -1.17 -21.46 -1.64
CA ASN A 289 -2.42 -20.98 -2.21
C ASN A 289 -3.62 -21.85 -1.82
N PHE A 290 -3.41 -23.02 -1.21
CA PHE A 290 -4.49 -23.91 -0.78
C PHE A 290 -5.44 -23.21 0.19
N LYS A 291 -4.95 -22.34 1.07
CA LYS A 291 -5.81 -21.60 2.01
C LYS A 291 -6.90 -20.77 1.31
N TYR A 292 -6.61 -20.18 0.15
CA TYR A 292 -7.59 -19.40 -0.61
C TYR A 292 -8.56 -20.32 -1.36
N TYR A 293 -8.07 -21.46 -1.85
CA TYR A 293 -8.92 -22.49 -2.45
C TYR A 293 -9.90 -23.08 -1.41
N ASP A 294 -9.42 -23.43 -0.23
CA ASP A 294 -10.24 -23.97 0.87
C ASP A 294 -11.30 -22.96 1.33
N LYS A 295 -10.94 -21.67 1.41
CA LYS A 295 -11.88 -20.58 1.66
C LYS A 295 -12.94 -20.47 0.55
N PHE A 296 -12.53 -20.49 -0.71
CA PHE A 296 -13.44 -20.46 -1.87
C PHE A 296 -14.43 -21.63 -1.84
N MET A 297 -13.94 -22.84 -1.61
CA MET A 297 -14.74 -24.06 -1.58
C MET A 297 -15.71 -24.08 -0.40
N THR A 298 -15.26 -23.68 0.80
CA THR A 298 -16.13 -23.56 1.99
C THR A 298 -17.29 -22.60 1.75
N MET A 299 -17.01 -21.44 1.14
CA MET A 299 -18.04 -20.46 0.79
C MET A 299 -18.98 -20.96 -0.31
N ARG A 300 -18.47 -21.69 -1.31
CA ARG A 300 -19.27 -22.35 -2.34
C ARG A 300 -20.23 -23.37 -1.75
N VAL A 301 -19.77 -24.23 -0.83
CA VAL A 301 -20.61 -25.20 -0.12
C VAL A 301 -21.73 -24.49 0.64
N ALA A 302 -21.42 -23.42 1.38
CA ALA A 302 -22.42 -22.62 2.08
C ALA A 302 -23.46 -22.01 1.11
N ALA A 303 -23.03 -21.54 -0.06
CA ALA A 303 -23.93 -21.02 -1.09
C ALA A 303 -24.85 -22.12 -1.67
N TRP A 304 -24.30 -23.30 -1.94
CA TRP A 304 -25.07 -24.46 -2.42
C TRP A 304 -26.11 -24.94 -1.41
N LEU A 305 -25.75 -24.97 -0.13
CA LEU A 305 -26.68 -25.30 0.96
C LEU A 305 -27.83 -24.30 1.03
N ARG A 306 -27.53 -23.00 0.95
CA ARG A 306 -28.55 -21.93 0.98
C ARG A 306 -29.49 -21.99 -0.23
N SER A 307 -28.97 -22.33 -1.41
CA SER A 307 -29.78 -22.42 -2.63
C SER A 307 -30.49 -23.77 -2.79
N GLY A 308 -30.34 -24.71 -1.84
CA GLY A 308 -30.89 -26.06 -1.96
C GLY A 308 -30.38 -26.83 -3.18
N LYS A 309 -29.10 -26.65 -3.55
CA LYS A 309 -28.54 -27.25 -4.75
C LYS A 309 -28.71 -28.79 -4.75
N PRO A 310 -29.12 -29.42 -5.87
CA PRO A 310 -29.22 -30.88 -5.96
C PRO A 310 -27.90 -31.61 -5.71
N LEU A 311 -27.99 -32.84 -5.22
CA LEU A 311 -26.81 -33.65 -4.88
C LEU A 311 -25.96 -33.97 -6.11
N ASP A 312 -26.62 -34.35 -7.21
CA ASP A 312 -25.95 -34.73 -8.46
C ASP A 312 -25.28 -33.53 -9.14
N ASP A 313 -25.87 -32.34 -9.00
CA ASP A 313 -25.24 -31.09 -9.44
C ASP A 313 -23.95 -30.83 -8.67
N VAL A 314 -23.96 -31.00 -7.34
CA VAL A 314 -22.75 -30.81 -6.52
C VAL A 314 -21.67 -31.83 -6.90
N LYS A 315 -22.03 -33.11 -7.06
CA LYS A 315 -21.08 -34.15 -7.55
C LYS A 315 -20.47 -33.77 -8.89
N THR A 316 -21.28 -33.27 -9.81
CA THR A 316 -20.84 -32.83 -11.13
C THR A 316 -19.90 -31.62 -11.02
N LEU A 317 -20.26 -30.62 -10.22
CA LEU A 317 -19.44 -29.42 -10.00
C LEU A 317 -18.09 -29.74 -9.35
N LEU A 318 -18.03 -30.74 -8.46
CA LEU A 318 -16.79 -31.20 -7.83
C LEU A 318 -15.94 -32.13 -8.72
N GLY A 319 -16.43 -32.44 -9.92
CA GLY A 319 -15.72 -33.27 -10.90
C GLY A 319 -15.83 -34.78 -10.64
N PHE A 320 -16.77 -35.24 -9.81
CA PHE A 320 -16.85 -36.66 -9.43
C PHE A 320 -17.55 -37.56 -10.45
N LYS A 321 -18.27 -36.97 -11.41
CA LYS A 321 -19.09 -37.73 -12.37
C LYS A 321 -18.28 -38.69 -13.24
N THR A 322 -17.02 -38.35 -13.51
CA THR A 322 -16.11 -39.14 -14.35
C THR A 322 -15.09 -39.95 -13.55
N LEU A 323 -15.08 -39.81 -12.22
CA LEU A 323 -14.12 -40.49 -11.36
C LEU A 323 -14.63 -41.85 -10.90
N SER A 324 -13.74 -42.82 -10.79
CA SER A 324 -14.02 -44.06 -10.07
C SER A 324 -14.23 -43.78 -8.57
N ALA A 325 -14.78 -44.75 -7.84
CA ALA A 325 -14.97 -44.63 -6.39
C ALA A 325 -13.62 -44.39 -5.67
N ASP A 326 -12.56 -45.10 -6.07
CA ASP A 326 -11.25 -44.94 -5.44
C ASP A 326 -10.57 -43.63 -5.85
N ALA A 327 -10.73 -43.16 -7.09
CA ALA A 327 -10.25 -41.84 -7.50
C ALA A 327 -10.98 -40.72 -6.73
N THR A 328 -12.28 -40.89 -6.45
CA THR A 328 -13.06 -39.94 -5.65
C THR A 328 -12.53 -39.85 -4.21
N LYS A 329 -12.16 -40.99 -3.59
CA LYS A 329 -11.55 -41.03 -2.24
C LYS A 329 -10.25 -40.23 -2.14
N LEU A 330 -9.50 -40.17 -3.24
CA LEU A 330 -8.23 -39.45 -3.32
C LEU A 330 -8.39 -37.99 -3.75
N SER A 331 -9.59 -37.58 -4.20
CA SER A 331 -9.82 -36.22 -4.67
C SER A 331 -9.65 -35.21 -3.54
N PRO A 332 -8.95 -34.08 -3.76
CA PRO A 332 -8.91 -32.99 -2.79
C PRO A 332 -10.31 -32.39 -2.52
N ASN A 333 -11.27 -32.63 -3.42
CA ASN A 333 -12.61 -32.09 -3.32
C ASN A 333 -13.55 -32.90 -2.41
N LEU A 334 -13.15 -34.12 -2.02
CA LEU A 334 -14.01 -35.02 -1.23
C LEU A 334 -14.48 -34.36 0.07
N LYS A 335 -13.57 -33.70 0.79
CA LYS A 335 -13.87 -32.95 2.02
C LYS A 335 -15.07 -32.01 1.85
N TYR A 336 -15.17 -31.30 0.72
CA TYR A 336 -16.25 -30.32 0.52
C TYR A 336 -17.58 -30.98 0.16
N TYR A 337 -17.54 -32.17 -0.44
CA TYR A 337 -18.73 -32.99 -0.64
C TYR A 337 -19.28 -33.50 0.69
N ASP A 338 -18.40 -34.00 1.56
CA ASP A 338 -18.77 -34.44 2.91
C ASP A 338 -19.39 -33.29 3.71
N GLN A 339 -18.75 -32.10 3.70
CA GLN A 339 -19.30 -30.89 4.31
C GLN A 339 -20.69 -30.51 3.76
N PHE A 340 -20.91 -30.67 2.45
CA PHE A 340 -22.20 -30.40 1.84
C PHE A 340 -23.27 -31.42 2.30
N LEU A 341 -22.92 -32.70 2.39
CA LEU A 341 -23.81 -33.75 2.91
C LEU A 341 -24.20 -33.48 4.37
N ASP A 342 -23.22 -33.22 5.22
CA ASP A 342 -23.43 -32.91 6.64
C ASP A 342 -24.34 -31.69 6.83
N GLY A 343 -24.10 -30.64 6.04
CA GLY A 343 -24.92 -29.44 6.04
C GLY A 343 -26.37 -29.71 5.62
N ARG A 344 -26.59 -30.61 4.64
CA ARG A 344 -27.95 -31.01 4.23
C ARG A 344 -28.67 -31.79 5.30
N VAL A 345 -28.01 -32.76 5.92
CA VAL A 345 -28.59 -33.54 7.04
C VAL A 345 -28.98 -32.62 8.18
N SER A 346 -28.10 -31.69 8.55
CA SER A 346 -28.36 -30.69 9.60
C SER A 346 -29.58 -29.82 9.28
N ASN A 347 -29.70 -29.32 8.04
CA ASN A 347 -30.84 -28.52 7.61
C ASN A 347 -32.16 -29.32 7.60
N MET A 348 -32.12 -30.62 7.27
CA MET A 348 -33.32 -31.48 7.33
C MET A 348 -33.76 -31.73 8.78
N ALA A 349 -32.82 -32.03 9.67
CA ALA A 349 -33.11 -32.21 11.09
C ALA A 349 -33.73 -30.95 11.70
N ALA A 350 -33.19 -29.76 11.39
CA ALA A 350 -33.72 -28.49 11.87
C ALA A 350 -35.18 -28.24 11.42
N ARG A 351 -35.55 -28.63 10.19
CA ARG A 351 -36.91 -28.48 9.66
C ARG A 351 -37.93 -29.44 10.25
N ILE A 352 -37.49 -30.58 10.79
CA ILE A 352 -38.37 -31.54 11.48
C ILE A 352 -38.64 -31.07 12.92
N ALA A 353 -37.70 -30.33 13.51
CA ALA A 353 -37.79 -29.84 14.89
C ALA A 353 -38.64 -28.56 15.05
N THR A 354 -38.91 -27.83 13.96
CA THR A 354 -39.78 -26.64 13.91
C THR A 354 -41.18 -27.03 13.44
#